data_AF-A0A7S3AGD8-F1
#
_entry.id   AF-A0A7S3AGD8-F1
#
_cell.length_a   1.000
_cell.length_b   1.000
_cell.length_c   1.000
_cell.angle_alpha   90.00
_cell.angle_beta   90.00
_cell.angle_gamma   90.00
#
_symmetry.space_group_name_H-M   'P 1'
#
loop_
_entity.id
_entity.type
_entity.pdbx_description
1 polymer ?
#
loop_
_entity_poly.entity_id
_entity_poly.type
_entity_poly.pdbx_seq_one_letter_code
_entity_poly.pdbx_strand_id
1 'polypeptide(L)'
;ASPACPLVELWITHVSTGDALSALGKASGDVTEDGTPVALATSSARYVNHRPQCRSNDKDCMQFRMTNGQLLPGRDANFGGTQTFIETYAATVSFGVSDGTCWYLDSAFCSTFHQMKKWSTPSNVLMATRLLCFFIFASAALSLLFRCRVFGALHRRAKRKKKVGGEKSLISCSCRKRCYHIYEEAATWSVLGVTMQLVLIVCPPMVQFQIFEPCFECYDFEGAAVHEIGHVLGLGHPNTAREEVDASYFDTYGTRGDNVYNQRLAELIRYNESTCYNTWGDVRNNTPPNAEVDSTGCKRGYNDELITGCVGIRDSVMEAFTQNNPSVCLAQDDLEAIHTLYPDCELSVTEVVCYKVHMHMHMPALT
;
A
#
# COMPACT_ATOMS: atom_id res chain seq x y z
N ALA A 1 -19.15 -34.88 14.51
CA ALA A 1 -19.36 -33.51 15.02
C ALA A 1 -18.18 -32.70 14.54
N SER A 2 -18.37 -31.80 13.56
CA SER A 2 -17.29 -30.93 13.12
C SER A 2 -16.80 -30.14 14.33
N PRO A 3 -15.51 -30.19 14.68
CA PRO A 3 -14.98 -29.27 15.66
C PRO A 3 -15.29 -27.86 15.15
N ALA A 4 -16.00 -27.07 15.96
CA ALA A 4 -16.21 -25.67 15.66
C ALA A 4 -14.84 -25.06 15.39
N CYS A 5 -14.61 -24.57 14.16
CA CYS A 5 -13.40 -23.80 13.87
C CYS A 5 -13.33 -22.68 14.91
N PRO A 6 -12.23 -22.56 15.68
CA PRO A 6 -12.04 -21.43 16.56
C PRO A 6 -11.96 -20.19 15.67
N LEU A 7 -13.05 -19.43 15.61
CA LEU A 7 -13.09 -18.15 14.92
C LEU A 7 -12.23 -17.18 15.73
N VAL A 8 -11.24 -16.57 15.09
CA VAL A 8 -10.49 -15.45 15.66
C VAL A 8 -11.42 -14.24 15.66
N GLU A 9 -11.67 -13.65 16.83
CA GLU A 9 -12.43 -12.41 16.92
C GLU A 9 -11.46 -11.22 16.76
N LEU A 10 -11.64 -10.44 15.69
CA LEU A 10 -10.82 -9.27 15.41
C LEU A 10 -11.52 -8.01 15.92
N TRP A 11 -10.85 -7.27 16.80
CA TRP A 11 -11.35 -6.01 17.34
C TRP A 11 -10.55 -4.84 16.75
N ILE A 12 -11.24 -3.91 16.09
CA ILE A 12 -10.64 -2.65 15.64
C ILE A 12 -10.90 -1.62 16.73
N THR A 13 -9.87 -1.30 17.51
CA THR A 13 -9.98 -0.35 18.63
C THR A 13 -8.99 0.80 18.46
N HIS A 14 -9.42 2.02 18.77
CA HIS A 14 -8.53 3.18 18.82
C HIS A 14 -7.63 3.10 20.06
N VAL A 15 -6.31 3.08 19.86
CA VAL A 15 -5.30 3.06 20.93
C VAL A 15 -4.71 4.46 21.10
N SER A 16 -4.56 4.91 22.35
CA SER A 16 -3.96 6.22 22.65
C SER A 16 -2.45 6.21 22.36
N THR A 17 -1.87 7.34 21.98
CA THR A 17 -0.44 7.47 21.65
C THR A 17 0.51 6.97 22.75
N GLY A 18 0.10 7.06 24.03
CA GLY A 18 0.88 6.57 25.16
C GLY A 18 0.99 5.04 25.26
N ASP A 19 -0.05 4.32 24.86
CA ASP A 19 -0.08 2.86 24.92
C ASP A 19 0.65 2.23 23.73
N ALA A 20 0.57 2.87 22.55
CA ALA A 20 1.30 2.48 21.34
C ALA A 20 2.84 2.49 21.55
N LEU A 21 3.35 3.44 22.34
CA LEU A 21 4.78 3.54 22.67
C LEU A 21 5.29 2.36 23.52
N SER A 22 4.42 1.68 24.28
CA SER A 22 4.79 0.49 25.06
C SER A 22 4.81 -0.79 24.21
N ALA A 23 4.08 -0.79 23.09
CA ALA A 23 4.02 -1.89 22.13
C ALA A 23 5.21 -1.88 21.14
N LEU A 24 5.87 -0.73 20.97
CA LEU A 24 7.08 -0.53 20.15
C LEU A 24 8.21 -1.53 20.42
N GLY A 25 8.39 -1.98 21.66
CA GLY A 25 9.43 -2.95 22.01
C GLY A 25 9.19 -4.38 21.51
N LYS A 26 8.05 -4.63 20.83
CA LYS A 26 7.60 -5.94 20.36
C LYS A 26 7.03 -5.92 18.93
N ALA A 27 7.18 -4.82 18.21
CA ALA A 27 6.61 -4.66 16.89
C ALA A 27 7.50 -5.35 15.83
N SER A 28 6.95 -6.30 15.08
CA SER A 28 7.48 -6.71 13.78
C SER A 28 6.97 -5.86 12.62
N GLY A 29 6.09 -4.91 12.91
CA GLY A 29 5.52 -4.03 11.90
C GLY A 29 6.55 -3.03 11.40
N ASP A 30 6.34 -2.55 10.18
CA ASP A 30 7.10 -1.45 9.61
C ASP A 30 7.04 -0.21 10.50
N VAL A 31 8.17 0.45 10.67
CA VAL A 31 8.30 1.70 11.42
C VAL A 31 8.58 2.86 10.48
N THR A 32 8.09 4.05 10.84
CA THR A 32 8.48 5.31 10.20
C THR A 32 9.96 5.61 10.46
N GLU A 33 10.51 6.63 9.78
CA GLU A 33 11.89 7.10 10.03
C GLU A 33 12.15 7.47 11.50
N ASP A 34 11.11 7.94 12.19
CA ASP A 34 11.15 8.27 13.63
C ASP A 34 10.99 7.05 14.55
N GLY A 35 10.89 5.85 13.96
CA GLY A 35 10.78 4.58 14.66
C GLY A 35 9.38 4.26 15.17
N THR A 36 8.34 5.02 14.79
CA THR A 36 6.95 4.73 15.20
C THR A 36 6.30 3.70 14.27
N PRO A 37 5.55 2.69 14.77
CA PRO A 37 4.93 1.69 13.90
C PRO A 37 3.88 2.35 13.01
N VAL A 38 3.94 2.05 11.71
CA VAL A 38 2.93 2.48 10.74
C VAL A 38 1.63 1.73 11.01
N ALA A 39 1.71 0.42 11.17
CA ALA A 39 0.63 -0.43 11.65
C ALA A 39 1.20 -1.52 12.57
N LEU A 40 0.34 -2.10 13.41
CA LEU A 40 0.73 -3.12 14.36
C LEU A 40 -0.42 -4.06 14.68
N ALA A 41 -0.22 -5.35 14.41
CA ALA A 41 -1.00 -6.45 14.93
C ALA A 41 -0.42 -6.93 16.27
N THR A 42 -1.28 -6.98 17.30
CA THR A 42 -0.98 -7.66 18.56
C THR A 42 -1.95 -8.81 18.75
N SER A 43 -1.44 -10.04 18.65
CA SER A 43 -2.23 -11.24 18.88
C SER A 43 -2.37 -11.56 20.37
N SER A 44 -3.57 -11.88 20.81
CA SER A 44 -3.85 -12.54 22.08
C SER A 44 -3.93 -14.04 21.87
N ALA A 45 -2.95 -14.76 22.41
CA ALA A 45 -2.83 -16.20 22.27
C ALA A 45 -3.07 -16.91 23.60
N ARG A 46 -3.78 -18.04 23.53
CA ARG A 46 -3.81 -19.03 24.59
C ARG A 46 -2.86 -20.16 24.23
N TYR A 47 -1.88 -20.40 25.10
CA TYR A 47 -0.97 -21.53 24.98
C TYR A 47 -1.66 -22.77 25.51
N VAL A 48 -2.07 -23.66 24.61
CA VAL A 48 -2.58 -24.97 25.01
C VAL A 48 -1.44 -25.97 24.91
N ASN A 49 -1.06 -26.55 26.04
CA ASN A 49 -0.12 -27.66 26.09
C ASN A 49 -0.77 -28.90 25.47
N HIS A 50 -0.70 -29.03 24.15
CA HIS A 50 -1.03 -30.27 23.46
C HIS A 50 0.27 -30.97 23.05
N ARG A 51 0.31 -32.30 23.15
CA ARG A 51 1.41 -33.10 22.61
C ARG A 51 1.05 -33.47 21.18
N PRO A 52 1.59 -32.82 20.13
CA PRO A 52 1.66 -33.51 18.86
C PRO A 52 2.63 -34.69 19.04
N GLN A 53 2.35 -35.80 18.36
CA GLN A 53 3.27 -36.94 18.29
C GLN A 53 4.47 -36.60 17.40
N CYS A 54 5.29 -35.62 17.80
CA CYS A 54 6.64 -35.50 17.26
C CYS A 54 7.45 -36.69 17.79
N ARG A 55 7.97 -37.54 16.90
CA ARG A 55 8.95 -38.56 17.32
C ARG A 55 10.21 -37.83 17.78
N SER A 56 10.80 -38.29 18.88
CA SER A 56 11.93 -37.66 19.59
C SER A 56 13.19 -37.41 18.74
N ASN A 57 13.24 -37.95 17.52
CA ASN A 57 14.40 -37.90 16.64
C ASN A 57 14.17 -37.08 15.36
N ASP A 58 12.98 -36.51 15.17
CA ASP A 58 12.75 -35.57 14.06
C ASP A 58 13.29 -34.20 14.43
N LYS A 59 14.48 -33.88 13.90
CA LYS A 59 15.05 -32.53 13.95
C LYS A 59 14.19 -31.51 13.20
N ASP A 60 13.24 -32.00 12.41
CA ASP A 60 12.37 -31.23 11.54
C ASP A 60 10.95 -31.06 12.10
N CYS A 61 10.70 -31.36 13.39
CA CYS A 61 9.40 -31.01 13.99
C CYS A 61 9.32 -29.49 14.15
N MET A 62 8.81 -28.85 13.10
CA MET A 62 8.74 -27.40 12.95
C MET A 62 7.88 -26.81 14.07
N GLN A 63 8.46 -25.90 14.82
CA GLN A 63 7.71 -25.08 15.78
C GLN A 63 6.97 -24.01 14.97
N PHE A 64 5.65 -23.98 15.12
CA PHE A 64 4.83 -22.88 14.59
C PHE A 64 5.36 -21.57 15.20
N ARG A 65 5.65 -20.58 14.35
CA ARG A 65 6.23 -19.30 14.76
C ARG A 65 5.15 -18.23 14.72
N MET A 66 5.17 -17.30 15.67
CA MET A 66 4.53 -16.01 15.45
C MET A 66 5.49 -15.14 14.67
N THR A 67 4.94 -14.37 13.73
CA THR A 67 5.70 -13.54 12.79
C THR A 67 6.05 -12.18 13.38
N ASN A 68 5.69 -11.94 14.64
CA ASN A 68 6.11 -10.78 15.39
C ASN A 68 7.52 -10.87 16.03
N GLY A 69 8.33 -11.86 15.63
CA GLY A 69 9.62 -12.17 16.26
C GLY A 69 9.50 -12.64 17.72
N GLN A 70 8.29 -12.76 18.27
CA GLN A 70 8.09 -13.16 19.66
C GLN A 70 8.30 -14.66 19.81
N LEU A 71 9.32 -15.00 20.60
CA LEU A 71 9.58 -16.37 21.00
C LEU A 71 8.41 -16.91 21.82
N LEU A 72 7.87 -18.05 21.40
CA LEU A 72 6.97 -18.82 22.25
C LEU A 72 7.80 -19.46 23.36
N PRO A 73 7.31 -19.50 24.61
CA PRO A 73 7.96 -20.24 25.68
C PRO A 73 7.90 -21.74 25.35
N GLY A 74 8.90 -22.21 24.60
CA GLY A 74 8.99 -23.57 24.09
C GLY A 74 10.32 -24.26 24.42
N ARG A 75 11.08 -23.71 25.38
CA ARG A 75 12.33 -24.33 25.82
C ARG A 75 12.69 -23.92 27.24
N ASP A 76 11.91 -24.35 28.22
CA ASP A 76 12.48 -24.56 29.54
C ASP A 76 13.12 -25.96 29.52
N ALA A 77 14.43 -26.05 29.74
CA ALA A 77 15.21 -27.29 29.63
C ALA A 77 14.75 -28.40 30.60
N ASN A 78 13.84 -28.07 31.52
CA ASN A 78 13.30 -28.96 32.55
C ASN A 78 11.94 -29.59 32.19
N PHE A 79 11.26 -29.17 31.12
CA PHE A 79 9.96 -29.73 30.72
C PHE A 79 10.04 -30.38 29.35
N GLY A 80 10.15 -31.71 29.35
CA GLY A 80 10.25 -32.51 28.14
C GLY A 80 9.10 -32.30 27.15
N GLY A 81 9.44 -31.80 25.97
CA GLY A 81 8.89 -32.27 24.69
C GLY A 81 7.45 -31.91 24.31
N THR A 82 6.84 -30.86 24.88
CA THR A 82 5.55 -30.35 24.39
C THR A 82 5.77 -29.14 23.49
N GLN A 83 5.52 -29.30 22.18
CA GLN A 83 5.28 -28.15 21.30
C GLN A 83 3.99 -27.47 21.75
N THR A 84 4.08 -26.19 22.13
CA THR A 84 2.93 -25.36 22.47
C THR A 84 2.17 -25.02 21.19
N PHE A 85 0.93 -25.46 21.08
CA PHE A 85 0.04 -24.94 20.05
C PHE A 85 -0.43 -23.55 20.49
N ILE A 86 -0.39 -22.63 19.54
CA ILE A 86 -0.95 -21.29 19.71
C ILE A 86 -2.37 -21.35 19.19
N GLU A 87 -3.32 -21.12 20.09
CA GLU A 87 -4.65 -20.68 19.68
C GLU A 87 -4.67 -19.15 19.80
N THR A 88 -4.53 -18.44 18.67
CA THR A 88 -4.84 -17.01 18.60
C THR A 88 -6.35 -16.89 18.67
N TYR A 89 -6.89 -16.35 19.76
CA TYR A 89 -8.35 -16.24 19.95
C TYR A 89 -8.85 -14.81 19.74
N ALA A 90 -7.97 -13.82 19.87
CA ALA A 90 -8.27 -12.44 19.60
C ALA A 90 -7.03 -11.72 19.08
N ALA A 91 -7.22 -10.63 18.34
CA ALA A 91 -6.14 -9.73 17.98
C ALA A 91 -6.61 -8.29 17.94
N THR A 92 -5.68 -7.39 18.25
CA THR A 92 -5.86 -5.94 18.12
C THR A 92 -4.96 -5.46 16.99
N VAL A 93 -5.54 -4.84 15.97
CA VAL A 93 -4.79 -4.14 14.91
C VAL A 93 -4.85 -2.65 15.18
N SER A 94 -3.69 -2.01 15.24
CA SER A 94 -3.52 -0.59 15.52
C SER A 94 -2.86 0.10 14.33
N PHE A 95 -3.29 1.32 14.01
CA PHE A 95 -2.75 2.13 12.91
C PHE A 95 -2.18 3.43 13.46
N GLY A 96 -1.00 3.81 12.98
CA GLY A 96 -0.32 5.04 13.34
C GLY A 96 -1.07 6.28 12.84
N VAL A 97 -1.20 7.29 13.69
CA VAL A 97 -1.83 8.59 13.37
C VAL A 97 -0.90 9.76 13.66
N SER A 98 0.41 9.49 13.73
CA SER A 98 1.46 10.48 14.01
C SER A 98 1.66 11.46 12.85
N ASP A 99 2.25 12.62 13.17
CA ASP A 99 2.70 13.60 12.18
C ASP A 99 3.72 12.93 11.24
N GLY A 100 3.33 12.69 9.99
CA GLY A 100 4.14 11.97 9.00
C GLY A 100 3.51 10.67 8.49
N THR A 101 2.48 10.16 9.16
CA THR A 101 1.68 9.04 8.66
C THR A 101 0.42 9.57 7.98
N CYS A 102 0.22 9.23 6.71
CA CYS A 102 -1.02 9.52 6.01
C CYS A 102 -1.61 8.24 5.40
N TRP A 103 -2.94 8.20 5.33
CA TRP A 103 -3.72 7.05 4.90
C TRP A 103 -4.68 7.43 3.80
N TYR A 104 -4.89 6.53 2.85
CA TYR A 104 -6.03 6.59 1.93
C TYR A 104 -6.84 5.29 2.05
N LEU A 105 -8.12 5.33 1.65
CA LEU A 105 -9.06 4.21 1.83
C LEU A 105 -9.41 3.46 0.54
N ASP A 106 -9.34 4.10 -0.63
CA ASP A 106 -9.74 3.48 -1.91
C ASP A 106 -8.54 2.86 -2.65
N SER A 107 -8.21 1.63 -2.28
CA SER A 107 -7.14 0.83 -2.87
C SER A 107 -7.39 0.49 -4.33
N ALA A 108 -8.65 0.26 -4.71
CA ALA A 108 -9.00 -0.05 -6.09
C ALA A 108 -8.70 1.14 -7.01
N PHE A 109 -9.08 2.35 -6.59
CA PHE A 109 -8.77 3.58 -7.31
C PHE A 109 -7.27 3.86 -7.35
N CYS A 110 -6.59 3.82 -6.20
CA CYS A 110 -5.17 4.14 -6.12
C CYS A 110 -4.25 3.08 -6.78
N SER A 111 -4.71 1.83 -6.92
CA SER A 111 -3.93 0.73 -7.50
C SER A 111 -3.40 1.04 -8.91
N THR A 112 -4.15 1.80 -9.70
CA THR A 112 -3.72 2.20 -11.06
C THR A 112 -2.50 3.13 -10.99
N PHE A 113 -2.44 4.01 -9.98
CA PHE A 113 -1.27 4.85 -9.76
C PHE A 113 -0.07 4.06 -9.26
N HIS A 114 -0.31 3.02 -8.47
CA HIS A 114 0.76 2.15 -7.96
C HIS A 114 1.39 1.30 -9.04
N GLN A 115 0.63 0.84 -10.03
CA GLN A 115 1.19 0.13 -11.19
C GLN A 115 2.25 0.97 -11.92
N MET A 116 2.18 2.30 -11.85
CA MET A 116 3.22 3.16 -12.43
C MET A 116 4.56 3.06 -11.68
N LYS A 117 4.57 2.65 -10.40
CA LYS A 117 5.82 2.35 -9.65
C LYS A 117 6.60 1.18 -10.28
N LYS A 118 5.95 0.33 -11.07
CA LYS A 118 6.63 -0.74 -11.82
C LYS A 118 7.37 -0.23 -13.05
N TRP A 119 7.09 0.99 -13.54
CA TRP A 119 7.70 1.54 -14.76
C TRP A 119 9.07 2.18 -14.53
N SER A 120 9.29 2.75 -13.34
CA SER A 120 10.54 3.38 -12.93
C SER A 120 10.56 3.52 -11.41
N THR A 121 11.62 4.07 -10.84
CA THR A 121 11.66 4.34 -9.39
C THR A 121 10.49 5.26 -8.99
N PRO A 122 9.88 5.07 -7.80
CA PRO A 122 8.73 5.87 -7.38
C PRO A 122 9.00 7.39 -7.45
N SER A 123 10.20 7.81 -7.08
CA SER A 123 10.66 9.20 -7.16
C SER A 123 10.63 9.77 -8.58
N ASN A 124 11.03 8.97 -9.58
CA ASN A 124 11.01 9.39 -10.98
C ASN A 124 9.57 9.53 -11.50
N VAL A 125 8.70 8.58 -11.17
CA VAL A 125 7.29 8.59 -11.57
C VAL A 125 6.57 9.81 -10.99
N LEU A 126 6.80 10.07 -9.70
CA LEU A 126 6.28 11.23 -9.00
C LEU A 126 6.76 12.55 -9.63
N MET A 127 8.07 12.67 -9.88
CA MET A 127 8.66 13.86 -10.52
C MET A 127 8.11 14.08 -11.93
N ALA A 128 8.03 13.01 -12.74
CA ALA A 128 7.50 13.08 -14.10
C ALA A 128 6.03 13.53 -14.10
N THR A 129 5.21 13.01 -13.19
CA THR A 129 3.80 13.38 -13.07
C THR A 129 3.63 14.83 -12.61
N ARG A 130 4.44 15.27 -11.62
CA ARG A 130 4.50 16.67 -11.18
C ARG A 130 4.85 17.62 -12.33
N LEU A 131 5.90 17.29 -13.10
CA LEU A 131 6.33 18.09 -14.24
C LEU A 131 5.28 18.15 -15.35
N LEU A 132 4.61 17.03 -15.64
CA LEU A 132 3.55 16.97 -16.63
C LEU A 132 2.35 17.84 -16.21
N CYS A 133 1.87 17.70 -14.98
CA CYS A 133 0.77 18.51 -14.45
C CYS A 133 1.11 20.00 -14.44
N PHE A 134 2.32 20.36 -14.00
CA PHE A 134 2.78 21.74 -14.00
C PHE A 134 2.92 22.31 -15.41
N PHE A 135 3.43 21.53 -16.37
CA PHE A 135 3.54 21.96 -17.76
C PHE A 135 2.18 22.24 -18.39
N ILE A 136 1.20 21.36 -18.18
CA ILE A 136 -0.18 21.53 -18.64
C ILE A 136 -0.77 22.81 -18.03
N PHE A 137 -0.68 22.96 -16.71
CA PHE A 137 -1.13 24.15 -15.98
C PHE A 137 -0.48 25.43 -16.50
N ALA A 138 0.85 25.45 -16.60
CA ALA A 138 1.63 26.62 -17.00
C ALA A 138 1.33 27.02 -18.44
N SER A 139 1.17 26.05 -19.36
CA SER A 139 0.80 26.32 -20.74
C SER A 139 -0.59 26.96 -20.85
N ALA A 140 -1.56 26.46 -20.09
CA ALA A 140 -2.92 27.00 -20.05
C ALA A 140 -2.94 28.40 -19.42
N ALA A 141 -2.20 28.61 -18.32
CA ALA A 141 -2.06 29.90 -17.65
C ALA A 141 -1.35 30.93 -18.55
N LEU A 142 -0.28 30.56 -19.25
CA LEU A 142 0.43 31.44 -20.19
C LEU A 142 -0.47 31.85 -21.36
N SER A 143 -1.25 30.91 -21.91
CA SER A 143 -2.25 31.21 -22.93
C SER A 143 -3.30 32.20 -22.40
N LEU A 144 -3.70 32.09 -21.13
CA LEU A 144 -4.68 32.99 -20.51
C LEU A 144 -4.07 34.38 -20.29
N LEU A 145 -2.82 34.45 -19.85
CA LEU A 145 -2.08 35.70 -19.71
C LEU A 145 -1.88 36.39 -21.06
N PHE A 146 -1.63 35.64 -22.14
CA PHE A 146 -1.57 36.18 -23.50
C PHE A 146 -2.91 36.80 -23.90
N ARG A 147 -4.02 36.10 -23.66
CA ARG A 147 -5.40 36.59 -23.87
C ARG A 147 -5.69 37.85 -23.05
N CYS A 148 -5.34 37.87 -21.77
CA CYS A 148 -5.45 39.05 -20.92
C CYS A 148 -4.59 40.22 -21.41
N ARG A 149 -3.40 39.96 -21.96
CA ARG A 149 -2.56 40.99 -22.59
C ARG A 149 -3.22 41.61 -23.82
N VAL A 150 -3.92 40.82 -24.65
CA VAL A 150 -4.71 41.33 -25.78
C VAL A 150 -5.79 42.28 -25.28
N PHE A 151 -6.56 41.89 -24.27
CA PHE A 151 -7.55 42.79 -23.64
C PHE A 151 -6.92 44.06 -23.07
N GLY A 152 -5.78 43.95 -22.38
CA GLY A 152 -5.05 45.09 -21.84
C GLY A 152 -4.50 46.02 -22.94
N ALA A 153 -4.10 45.48 -24.09
CA ALA A 153 -3.66 46.27 -25.24
C ALA A 153 -4.83 47.02 -25.90
N LEU A 154 -5.98 46.36 -26.08
CA LEU A 154 -7.22 46.99 -26.57
C LEU A 154 -7.66 48.11 -25.62
N HIS A 155 -7.66 47.86 -24.32
CA HIS A 155 -7.99 48.86 -23.31
C HIS A 155 -7.03 50.08 -23.34
N ARG A 156 -5.72 49.84 -23.46
CA ARG A 156 -4.72 50.91 -23.57
C ARG A 156 -4.85 51.71 -24.87
N ARG A 157 -5.14 51.06 -26.00
CA ARG A 157 -5.40 51.76 -27.28
C ARG A 157 -6.63 52.66 -27.18
N ALA A 158 -7.70 52.20 -26.52
CA ALA A 158 -8.89 53.01 -26.27
C ALA A 158 -8.65 54.21 -25.32
N LYS A 159 -7.57 54.20 -24.54
CA LYS A 159 -7.14 55.33 -23.68
C LYS A 159 -6.24 56.35 -24.41
N ARG A 160 -5.65 56.05 -25.57
CA ARG A 160 -4.76 56.99 -26.26
C ARG A 160 -5.55 58.22 -26.73
N LYS A 161 -5.16 59.40 -26.23
CA LYS A 161 -5.75 60.69 -26.58
C LYS A 161 -5.51 60.96 -28.08
N LYS A 162 -6.58 61.18 -28.84
CA LYS A 162 -6.49 61.66 -30.22
C LYS A 162 -6.26 63.17 -30.16
N LYS A 163 -5.11 63.68 -30.63
CA LYS A 163 -4.94 65.12 -30.91
C LYS A 163 -5.82 65.43 -32.12
N VAL A 164 -6.90 66.16 -31.91
CA VAL A 164 -7.73 66.70 -32.99
C VAL A 164 -7.58 68.22 -32.90
N GLY A 165 -6.93 68.84 -33.89
CA GLY A 165 -6.90 70.31 -34.05
C GLY A 165 -5.97 71.10 -33.11
N GLY A 166 -4.79 70.59 -32.77
CA GLY A 166 -3.77 71.37 -32.01
C GLY A 166 -4.07 71.56 -30.51
N GLU A 167 -5.34 71.54 -30.12
CA GLU A 167 -5.80 71.61 -28.74
C GLU A 167 -5.95 70.19 -28.16
N LYS A 168 -5.38 69.94 -26.98
CA LYS A 168 -5.45 68.61 -26.32
C LYS A 168 -6.84 68.40 -25.73
N SER A 169 -7.89 68.28 -26.56
CA SER A 169 -9.23 67.95 -26.06
C SER A 169 -9.26 66.49 -25.60
N LEU A 170 -9.70 66.30 -24.36
CA LEU A 170 -9.68 65.02 -23.67
C LEU A 170 -10.95 64.25 -24.07
N ILE A 171 -11.00 63.73 -25.30
CA ILE A 171 -12.09 62.82 -25.70
C ILE A 171 -11.85 61.48 -25.00
N SER A 172 -12.23 61.41 -23.72
CA SER A 172 -12.28 60.17 -22.95
C SER A 172 -13.30 59.25 -23.61
N CYS A 173 -12.84 58.17 -24.24
CA CYS A 173 -13.75 57.13 -24.72
C CYS A 173 -14.54 56.60 -23.52
N SER A 174 -15.87 56.74 -23.54
CA SER A 174 -16.77 56.28 -22.47
C SER A 174 -16.49 54.82 -22.11
N CYS A 175 -16.55 54.46 -20.81
CA CYS A 175 -16.35 53.09 -20.33
C CYS A 175 -17.19 52.07 -21.13
N ARG A 176 -18.39 52.46 -21.58
CA ARG A 176 -19.26 51.63 -22.42
C ARG A 176 -18.61 51.19 -23.73
N LYS A 177 -17.91 52.09 -24.43
CA LYS A 177 -17.19 51.75 -25.69
C LYS A 177 -16.00 50.83 -25.41
N ARG A 178 -15.34 50.95 -24.25
CA ARG A 178 -14.23 50.07 -23.86
C ARG A 178 -14.72 48.66 -23.57
N CYS A 179 -15.81 48.52 -22.82
CA CYS A 179 -16.41 47.21 -22.55
C CYS A 179 -16.93 46.56 -23.83
N TYR A 180 -17.48 47.34 -24.78
CA TYR A 180 -17.95 46.82 -26.06
C TYR A 180 -16.81 46.18 -26.88
N HIS A 181 -15.66 46.84 -27.02
CA HIS A 181 -14.53 46.26 -27.76
C HIS A 181 -13.93 45.02 -27.08
N ILE A 182 -13.95 44.96 -25.75
CA ILE A 182 -13.50 43.76 -25.01
C ILE A 182 -14.49 42.61 -25.23
N TYR A 183 -15.79 42.90 -25.18
CA TYR A 183 -16.85 41.91 -25.40
C TYR A 183 -16.84 41.37 -26.83
N GLU A 184 -16.69 42.24 -27.83
CA GLU A 184 -16.62 41.86 -29.24
C GLU A 184 -15.44 40.92 -29.51
N GLU A 185 -14.26 41.24 -28.96
CA GLU A 185 -13.08 40.37 -29.03
C GLU A 185 -13.33 39.04 -28.30
N ALA A 186 -13.89 39.07 -27.08
CA ALA A 186 -14.18 37.86 -26.31
C ALA A 186 -15.19 36.94 -27.02
N ALA A 187 -16.16 37.52 -27.74
CA ALA A 187 -17.16 36.79 -28.51
C ALA A 187 -16.55 36.06 -29.72
N THR A 188 -15.37 36.47 -30.20
CA THR A 188 -14.67 35.73 -31.27
C THR A 188 -13.99 34.45 -30.78
N TRP A 189 -13.82 34.30 -29.46
CA TRP A 189 -13.13 33.14 -28.92
C TRP A 189 -14.07 31.93 -28.84
N SER A 190 -13.53 30.77 -29.19
CA SER A 190 -14.27 29.51 -29.01
C SER A 190 -14.57 29.28 -27.54
N VAL A 191 -15.85 29.16 -27.20
CA VAL A 191 -16.33 28.82 -25.86
C VAL A 191 -15.69 27.53 -25.37
N LEU A 192 -15.68 26.49 -26.22
CA LEU A 192 -15.06 25.20 -25.90
C LEU A 192 -13.56 25.36 -25.56
N GLY A 193 -12.84 26.18 -26.32
CA GLY A 193 -11.42 26.43 -26.09
C GLY A 193 -11.14 27.18 -24.79
N VAL A 194 -11.99 28.16 -24.43
CA VAL A 194 -11.90 28.86 -23.14
C VAL A 194 -12.25 27.93 -21.98
N THR A 195 -13.32 27.15 -22.10
CA THR A 195 -13.73 26.19 -21.06
C THR A 195 -12.65 25.15 -20.81
N MET A 196 -12.11 24.52 -21.86
CA MET A 196 -11.03 23.56 -21.72
C MET A 196 -9.78 24.20 -21.10
N GLN A 197 -9.46 25.44 -21.45
CA GLN A 197 -8.36 26.16 -20.82
C GLN A 197 -8.58 26.39 -19.32
N LEU A 198 -9.78 26.75 -18.89
CA LEU A 198 -10.09 26.90 -17.47
C LEU A 198 -9.99 25.56 -16.73
N VAL A 199 -10.49 24.48 -17.33
CA VAL A 199 -10.34 23.11 -16.82
C VAL A 199 -8.85 22.76 -16.67
N LEU A 200 -8.01 23.04 -17.66
CA LEU A 200 -6.57 22.77 -17.60
C LEU A 200 -5.80 23.68 -16.63
N ILE A 201 -6.38 24.78 -16.16
CA ILE A 201 -5.80 25.60 -15.09
C ILE A 201 -6.18 25.05 -13.71
N VAL A 202 -7.41 24.55 -13.55
CA VAL A 202 -7.91 24.10 -12.24
C VAL A 202 -7.62 22.63 -11.98
N CYS A 203 -7.90 21.76 -12.94
CA CYS A 203 -7.87 20.31 -12.73
C CYS A 203 -6.47 19.74 -12.52
N PRO A 204 -5.40 20.10 -13.27
CA PRO A 204 -4.10 19.45 -13.07
C PRO A 204 -3.51 19.65 -11.67
N PRO A 205 -3.49 20.86 -11.07
CA PRO A 205 -3.08 21.03 -9.68
C PRO A 205 -3.97 20.26 -8.70
N MET A 206 -5.29 20.28 -8.91
CA MET A 206 -6.23 19.55 -8.05
C MET A 206 -5.98 18.04 -8.09
N VAL A 207 -5.86 17.46 -9.28
CA VAL A 207 -5.56 16.02 -9.46
C VAL A 207 -4.19 15.69 -8.87
N GLN A 208 -3.17 16.53 -9.06
CA GLN A 208 -1.85 16.28 -8.50
C GLN A 208 -1.87 16.23 -6.97
N PHE A 209 -2.37 17.28 -6.32
CA PHE A 209 -2.25 17.45 -4.87
C PHE A 209 -3.34 16.74 -4.05
N GLN A 210 -4.54 16.55 -4.61
CA GLN A 210 -5.68 15.99 -3.88
C GLN A 210 -5.93 14.51 -4.18
N ILE A 211 -5.36 13.99 -5.27
CA ILE A 211 -5.66 12.64 -5.76
C ILE A 211 -4.36 11.85 -5.90
N PHE A 212 -3.46 12.30 -6.78
CA PHE A 212 -2.27 11.55 -7.13
C PHE A 212 -1.29 11.45 -5.95
N GLU A 213 -0.90 12.57 -5.34
CA GLU A 213 0.05 12.56 -4.23
C GLU A 213 -0.44 11.74 -3.03
N PRO A 214 -1.68 11.90 -2.53
CA PRO A 214 -2.20 11.03 -1.48
C PRO A 214 -2.20 9.55 -1.88
N CYS A 215 -2.65 9.19 -3.08
CA CYS A 215 -2.60 7.80 -3.52
C CYS A 215 -1.16 7.26 -3.63
N PHE A 216 -0.18 8.10 -3.99
CA PHE A 216 1.16 7.65 -4.34
C PHE A 216 2.11 7.60 -3.14
N GLU A 217 1.98 8.56 -2.22
CA GLU A 217 2.84 8.76 -1.04
C GLU A 217 2.23 8.21 0.25
N CYS A 218 0.89 8.15 0.39
CA CYS A 218 0.25 7.63 1.61
C CYS A 218 0.10 6.12 1.61
N TYR A 219 -0.08 5.57 2.80
CA TYR A 219 -0.30 4.14 3.03
C TYR A 219 -1.73 3.73 2.68
N ASP A 220 -1.85 2.53 2.12
CA ASP A 220 -3.12 1.87 1.85
C ASP A 220 -3.72 1.37 3.17
N PHE A 221 -4.83 1.95 3.62
CA PHE A 221 -5.44 1.50 4.87
C PHE A 221 -6.01 0.08 4.77
N GLU A 222 -6.69 -0.25 3.68
CA GLU A 222 -7.30 -1.57 3.50
C GLU A 222 -6.20 -2.63 3.29
N GLY A 223 -5.20 -2.31 2.47
CA GLY A 223 -4.03 -3.16 2.24
C GLY A 223 -3.27 -3.40 3.54
N ALA A 224 -3.12 -2.36 4.37
CA ALA A 224 -2.48 -2.49 5.67
C ALA A 224 -3.27 -3.30 6.67
N ALA A 225 -4.59 -3.14 6.69
CA ALA A 225 -5.42 -4.01 7.51
C ALA A 225 -5.25 -5.49 7.13
N VAL A 226 -5.25 -5.81 5.82
CA VAL A 226 -5.07 -7.19 5.35
C VAL A 226 -3.68 -7.72 5.72
N HIS A 227 -2.63 -6.93 5.53
CA HIS A 227 -1.27 -7.29 5.89
C HIS A 227 -1.14 -7.60 7.40
N GLU A 228 -1.66 -6.73 8.26
CA GLU A 228 -1.63 -6.95 9.71
C GLU A 228 -2.48 -8.17 10.13
N ILE A 229 -3.61 -8.41 9.46
CA ILE A 229 -4.39 -9.64 9.64
C ILE A 229 -3.54 -10.87 9.24
N GLY A 230 -2.74 -10.76 8.19
CA GLY A 230 -1.78 -11.80 7.83
C GLY A 230 -0.82 -12.12 8.97
N HIS A 231 -0.27 -11.11 9.65
CA HIS A 231 0.53 -11.32 10.86
C HIS A 231 -0.24 -12.02 11.99
N VAL A 232 -1.51 -11.66 12.19
CA VAL A 232 -2.39 -12.35 13.17
C VAL A 232 -2.55 -13.84 12.82
N LEU A 233 -2.60 -14.17 11.53
CA LEU A 233 -2.67 -15.53 11.01
C LEU A 233 -1.31 -16.24 10.97
N GLY A 234 -0.23 -15.59 11.40
CA GLY A 234 1.11 -16.17 11.43
C GLY A 234 1.86 -16.10 10.09
N LEU A 235 1.44 -15.21 9.18
CA LEU A 235 2.19 -14.88 7.96
C LEU A 235 3.25 -13.82 8.25
N GLY A 236 4.42 -13.99 7.64
CA GLY A 236 5.57 -13.08 7.79
C GLY A 236 5.89 -12.44 6.45
N HIS A 237 6.83 -11.52 6.45
CA HIS A 237 7.27 -10.81 5.26
C HIS A 237 8.17 -11.71 4.40
N PRO A 238 7.77 -12.08 3.17
CA PRO A 238 8.58 -12.95 2.33
C PRO A 238 9.93 -12.31 1.93
N ASN A 239 9.97 -10.98 1.84
CA ASN A 239 11.17 -10.21 1.47
C ASN A 239 12.17 -10.04 2.62
N THR A 240 11.71 -9.99 3.87
CA THR A 240 12.52 -9.80 5.07
C THR A 240 12.51 -11.00 6.02
N ALA A 241 12.08 -12.17 5.57
CA ALA A 241 11.99 -13.40 6.37
C ALA A 241 13.25 -13.74 7.20
N ARG A 242 14.44 -13.34 6.71
CA ARG A 242 15.74 -13.53 7.38
C ARG A 242 16.07 -12.52 8.47
N GLU A 243 15.39 -11.38 8.45
CA GLU A 243 15.54 -10.24 9.36
C GLU A 243 14.47 -10.25 10.45
N GLU A 244 13.33 -10.92 10.22
CA GLU A 244 12.25 -11.09 11.21
C GLU A 244 12.63 -11.98 12.41
N VAL A 245 13.71 -12.77 12.28
CA VAL A 245 14.19 -13.64 13.35
C VAL A 245 15.24 -12.92 14.18
N ASP A 246 14.97 -12.80 15.49
CA ASP A 246 15.94 -12.26 16.46
C ASP A 246 17.29 -13.00 16.37
N ALA A 247 18.38 -12.23 16.35
CA ALA A 247 19.74 -12.74 16.17
C ALA A 247 20.12 -13.82 17.21
N SER A 248 19.58 -13.74 18.44
CA SER A 248 19.83 -14.72 19.50
C SER A 248 19.27 -16.12 19.21
N TYR A 249 18.23 -16.21 18.38
CA TYR A 249 17.66 -17.48 17.93
C TYR A 249 18.56 -18.14 16.87
N PHE A 250 19.11 -17.36 15.94
CA PHE A 250 20.03 -17.87 14.93
C PHE A 250 21.24 -18.58 15.55
N ASP A 251 21.82 -17.99 16.60
CA ASP A 251 22.97 -18.57 17.29
C ASP A 251 22.65 -19.93 17.94
N THR A 252 21.38 -20.18 18.25
CA THR A 252 20.92 -21.39 18.95
C THR A 252 20.43 -22.49 17.99
N TYR A 253 19.83 -22.13 16.86
CA TYR A 253 19.14 -23.08 15.96
C TYR A 253 19.65 -23.07 14.52
N GLY A 254 20.54 -22.14 14.17
CA GLY A 254 21.24 -22.11 12.88
C GLY A 254 20.39 -21.74 11.65
N THR A 255 19.14 -21.28 11.83
CA THR A 255 18.28 -20.83 10.72
C THR A 255 17.81 -19.40 10.95
N ARG A 256 17.93 -18.54 9.94
CA ARG A 256 17.46 -17.14 9.99
C ARG A 256 15.99 -16.99 9.58
N GLY A 257 15.30 -18.08 9.23
CA GLY A 257 14.09 -18.00 8.42
C GLY A 257 14.46 -17.95 6.94
N ASP A 258 13.60 -18.48 6.08
CA ASP A 258 13.76 -18.42 4.62
C ASP A 258 12.39 -18.14 4.01
N ASN A 259 12.37 -17.45 2.87
CA ASN A 259 11.18 -17.46 2.04
C ASN A 259 10.92 -18.90 1.57
N VAL A 260 9.68 -19.38 1.65
CA VAL A 260 9.30 -20.75 1.32
C VAL A 260 7.99 -20.76 0.56
N TYR A 261 7.77 -21.83 -0.21
CA TYR A 261 6.56 -22.05 -0.97
C TYR A 261 6.10 -23.50 -0.85
N ASN A 262 4.81 -23.75 -0.96
CA ASN A 262 4.21 -25.06 -1.07
C ASN A 262 4.15 -25.50 -2.54
N GLN A 263 4.95 -26.49 -2.93
CA GLN A 263 5.06 -26.94 -4.31
C GLN A 263 3.72 -27.37 -4.92
N ARG A 264 2.88 -28.06 -4.14
CA ARG A 264 1.60 -28.58 -4.64
C ARG A 264 0.63 -27.45 -4.97
N LEU A 265 0.52 -26.49 -4.07
CA LEU A 265 -0.38 -25.34 -4.24
C LEU A 265 0.15 -24.38 -5.32
N ALA A 266 1.48 -24.23 -5.45
CA ALA A 266 2.10 -23.50 -6.55
C ALA A 266 1.79 -24.12 -7.93
N GLU A 267 1.59 -25.44 -7.98
CA GLU A 267 1.13 -26.18 -9.17
C GLU A 267 -0.41 -26.15 -9.34
N LEU A 268 -1.12 -25.36 -8.52
CA LEU A 268 -2.59 -25.26 -8.49
C LEU A 268 -3.31 -26.59 -8.18
N ILE A 269 -2.64 -27.48 -7.44
CA ILE A 269 -3.21 -28.77 -7.03
C ILE A 269 -3.82 -28.62 -5.63
N ARG A 270 -5.10 -28.96 -5.50
CA ARG A 270 -5.81 -28.93 -4.21
C ARG A 270 -5.31 -30.00 -3.25
N TYR A 271 -5.47 -29.73 -1.96
CA TYR A 271 -5.34 -30.80 -0.97
C TYR A 271 -6.50 -31.80 -1.11
N ASN A 272 -6.21 -33.04 -0.73
CA ASN A 272 -7.19 -34.10 -0.57
C ASN A 272 -7.06 -34.66 0.85
N GLU A 273 -7.93 -35.60 1.23
CA GLU A 273 -7.92 -36.21 2.56
C GLU A 273 -6.53 -36.68 3.00
N SER A 274 -5.71 -37.24 2.10
CA SER A 274 -4.39 -37.76 2.45
C SER A 274 -3.29 -36.69 2.56
N THR A 275 -3.30 -35.68 1.70
CA THR A 275 -2.25 -34.65 1.65
C THR A 275 -2.47 -33.55 2.70
N CYS A 276 -3.71 -33.36 3.12
CA CYS A 276 -4.11 -32.38 4.13
C CYS A 276 -3.50 -32.66 5.53
N TYR A 277 -3.18 -33.93 5.84
CA TYR A 277 -2.55 -34.31 7.11
C TYR A 277 -1.08 -33.87 7.23
N ASN A 278 -0.41 -33.56 6.12
CA ASN A 278 0.99 -33.15 6.11
C ASN A 278 1.26 -32.10 5.01
N THR A 279 0.65 -30.92 5.16
CA THR A 279 0.83 -29.81 4.22
C THR A 279 2.27 -29.33 4.09
N TRP A 280 3.03 -29.42 5.19
CA TRP A 280 4.44 -29.06 5.25
C TRP A 280 5.36 -29.98 4.45
N GLY A 281 4.94 -31.21 4.13
CA GLY A 281 5.74 -32.16 3.34
C GLY A 281 6.03 -31.66 1.92
N ASP A 282 5.20 -30.76 1.40
CA ASP A 282 5.34 -30.16 0.06
C ASP A 282 5.99 -28.76 0.10
N VAL A 283 6.41 -28.26 1.28
CA VAL A 283 7.08 -26.96 1.40
C VAL A 283 8.54 -27.07 0.95
N ARG A 284 8.99 -26.05 0.21
CA ARG A 284 10.31 -25.93 -0.41
C ARG A 284 10.84 -24.51 -0.21
N ASN A 285 12.16 -24.34 -0.27
CA ASN A 285 12.80 -23.04 -0.09
C ASN A 285 12.74 -22.16 -1.36
N ASN A 286 12.68 -20.86 -1.13
CA ASN A 286 12.63 -19.75 -2.09
C ASN A 286 11.31 -19.69 -2.86
N THR A 287 11.38 -19.39 -4.16
CA THR A 287 10.23 -19.27 -5.06
C THR A 287 10.12 -20.48 -6.00
N PRO A 288 8.91 -20.79 -6.52
CA PRO A 288 8.75 -21.82 -7.53
C PRO A 288 9.61 -21.52 -8.79
N PRO A 289 10.21 -22.53 -9.46
CA PRO A 289 11.13 -22.31 -10.59
C PRO A 289 10.55 -21.53 -11.78
N ASN A 290 9.23 -21.56 -11.94
CA ASN A 290 8.51 -20.89 -13.03
C ASN A 290 7.67 -19.69 -12.54
N ALA A 291 7.87 -19.25 -11.30
CA ALA A 291 7.12 -18.12 -10.76
C ALA A 291 7.59 -16.80 -11.36
N GLU A 292 6.65 -15.89 -11.59
CA GLU A 292 6.97 -14.48 -11.80
C GLU A 292 7.46 -13.90 -10.47
N VAL A 293 8.72 -13.51 -10.44
CA VAL A 293 9.36 -12.87 -9.27
C VAL A 293 9.07 -11.38 -9.34
N ASP A 294 8.60 -10.80 -8.23
CA ASP A 294 8.49 -9.36 -8.14
C ASP A 294 9.88 -8.73 -8.15
N SER A 295 10.13 -7.93 -9.18
CA SER A 295 11.39 -7.23 -9.39
C SER A 295 11.65 -6.11 -8.36
N THR A 296 10.61 -5.68 -7.64
CA THR A 296 10.67 -4.63 -6.62
C THR A 296 10.69 -5.16 -5.20
N GLY A 297 10.13 -6.33 -4.93
CA GLY A 297 9.88 -6.82 -3.58
C GLY A 297 11.12 -7.09 -2.74
N CYS A 298 12.27 -7.35 -3.37
CA CYS A 298 13.56 -7.47 -2.65
C CYS A 298 14.28 -6.12 -2.45
N LYS A 299 13.66 -4.97 -2.76
CA LYS A 299 14.27 -3.64 -2.65
C LYS A 299 13.65 -2.83 -1.53
N ARG A 300 14.48 -2.15 -0.74
CA ARG A 300 14.09 -1.30 0.37
C ARG A 300 14.05 0.18 -0.02
N GLY A 301 12.91 0.80 0.25
CA GLY A 301 12.69 2.25 0.15
C GLY A 301 12.90 2.84 -1.25
N TYR A 302 12.93 4.18 -1.32
CA TYR A 302 13.04 4.93 -2.58
C TYR A 302 14.40 4.80 -3.31
N ASN A 303 15.40 4.21 -2.66
CA ASN A 303 16.77 4.12 -3.15
C ASN A 303 17.09 2.76 -3.81
N ASP A 304 16.11 1.86 -3.92
CA ASP A 304 16.29 0.53 -4.52
C ASP A 304 17.38 -0.32 -3.83
N GLU A 305 17.59 -0.16 -2.51
CA GLU A 305 18.61 -0.92 -1.79
C GLU A 305 18.20 -2.40 -1.67
N LEU A 306 19.08 -3.33 -2.06
CA LEU A 306 18.75 -4.75 -2.02
C LEU A 306 18.74 -5.29 -0.57
N ILE A 307 17.66 -5.95 -0.18
CA ILE A 307 17.53 -6.60 1.12
C ILE A 307 18.49 -7.79 1.20
N THR A 308 19.24 -7.87 2.30
CA THR A 308 20.30 -8.87 2.44
C THR A 308 19.70 -10.27 2.56
N GLY A 309 19.96 -11.10 1.55
CA GLY A 309 19.52 -12.50 1.54
C GLY A 309 18.10 -12.73 1.04
N CYS A 310 17.43 -11.71 0.49
CA CYS A 310 16.21 -11.87 -0.30
C CYS A 310 16.56 -12.53 -1.64
N VAL A 311 15.96 -13.69 -1.94
CA VAL A 311 16.25 -14.48 -3.15
C VAL A 311 14.98 -14.62 -3.98
N GLY A 312 14.51 -13.48 -4.50
CA GLY A 312 13.28 -13.40 -5.27
C GLY A 312 12.04 -13.73 -4.43
N ILE A 313 11.01 -12.91 -4.55
CA ILE A 313 9.72 -13.16 -3.94
C ILE A 313 8.63 -13.08 -5.00
N ARG A 314 7.51 -13.75 -4.78
CA ARG A 314 6.30 -13.50 -5.57
C ARG A 314 5.62 -12.26 -5.02
N ASP A 315 4.79 -11.63 -5.83
CA ASP A 315 3.87 -10.56 -5.38
C ASP A 315 3.08 -11.07 -4.16
N SER A 316 2.99 -10.26 -3.10
CA SER A 316 2.37 -10.62 -1.83
C SER A 316 1.86 -9.39 -1.07
N VAL A 317 0.68 -9.51 -0.45
CA VAL A 317 0.18 -8.48 0.49
C VAL A 317 1.09 -8.35 1.72
N MET A 318 1.85 -9.40 2.02
CA MET A 318 2.77 -9.46 3.15
C MET A 318 4.13 -8.85 2.85
N GLU A 319 4.34 -8.21 1.70
CA GLU A 319 5.53 -7.38 1.51
C GLU A 319 5.54 -6.20 2.51
N ALA A 320 6.71 -5.89 3.07
CA ALA A 320 6.86 -4.78 4.02
C ALA A 320 6.38 -3.42 3.46
N PHE A 321 5.56 -2.70 4.23
CA PHE A 321 4.90 -1.42 3.91
C PHE A 321 5.84 -0.30 3.50
N THR A 322 7.05 -0.28 4.06
CA THR A 322 8.05 0.74 3.74
C THR A 322 8.57 0.64 2.30
N GLN A 323 8.18 -0.41 1.57
CA GLN A 323 8.76 -0.80 0.30
C GLN A 323 7.71 -0.86 -0.82
N ASN A 324 6.50 -1.36 -0.52
CA ASN A 324 5.38 -1.41 -1.45
C ASN A 324 4.07 -1.05 -0.75
N ASN A 325 3.14 -0.43 -1.48
CA ASN A 325 1.78 -0.29 -0.97
C ASN A 325 1.05 -1.61 -1.27
N PRO A 326 0.75 -2.43 -0.25
CA PRO A 326 0.16 -3.74 -0.46
C PRO A 326 -1.23 -3.60 -1.08
N SER A 327 -1.53 -4.45 -2.06
CA SER A 327 -2.86 -4.52 -2.65
C SER A 327 -3.82 -5.24 -1.69
N VAL A 328 -5.06 -4.80 -1.58
CA VAL A 328 -6.09 -5.47 -0.74
C VAL A 328 -6.36 -6.91 -1.19
N CYS A 329 -6.16 -7.18 -2.48
CA CYS A 329 -6.30 -8.51 -3.01
C CYS A 329 -5.13 -9.37 -2.53
N LEU A 330 -5.42 -10.55 -1.97
CA LEU A 330 -4.40 -11.58 -1.76
C LEU A 330 -3.71 -11.90 -3.09
N ALA A 331 -2.43 -12.16 -3.05
CA ALA A 331 -1.70 -12.76 -4.16
C ALA A 331 -1.69 -14.28 -4.02
N GLN A 332 -1.18 -14.96 -5.05
CA GLN A 332 -1.09 -16.43 -5.04
C GLN A 332 -0.17 -16.93 -3.91
N ASP A 333 0.88 -16.18 -3.59
CA ASP A 333 1.80 -16.46 -2.49
C ASP A 333 1.07 -16.45 -1.13
N ASP A 334 0.23 -15.45 -0.90
CA ASP A 334 -0.54 -15.31 0.33
C ASP A 334 -1.57 -16.44 0.50
N LEU A 335 -2.30 -16.75 -0.56
CA LEU A 335 -3.30 -17.82 -0.55
C LEU A 335 -2.66 -19.19 -0.26
N GLU A 336 -1.49 -19.43 -0.85
CA GLU A 336 -0.71 -20.64 -0.65
C GLU A 336 -0.23 -20.78 0.79
N ALA A 337 0.27 -19.69 1.37
CA ALA A 337 0.71 -19.65 2.76
C ALA A 337 -0.47 -19.91 3.71
N ILE A 338 -1.63 -19.27 3.48
CA ILE A 338 -2.85 -19.49 4.26
C ILE A 338 -3.28 -20.96 4.19
N HIS A 339 -3.31 -21.56 3.00
CA HIS A 339 -3.71 -22.96 2.86
C HIS A 339 -2.68 -23.94 3.42
N THR A 340 -1.40 -23.57 3.49
CA THR A 340 -0.37 -24.39 4.15
C THR A 340 -0.57 -24.41 5.66
N LEU A 341 -0.90 -23.25 6.26
CA LEU A 341 -1.12 -23.10 7.71
C LEU A 341 -2.49 -23.60 8.16
N TYR A 342 -3.52 -23.33 7.36
CA TYR A 342 -4.93 -23.63 7.63
C TYR A 342 -5.52 -24.43 6.46
N PRO A 343 -5.14 -25.71 6.34
CA PRO A 343 -5.58 -26.51 5.21
C PRO A 343 -7.08 -26.85 5.30
N ASP A 344 -7.76 -26.67 4.19
CA ASP A 344 -9.13 -27.15 3.99
C ASP A 344 -9.11 -28.29 2.96
N CYS A 345 -9.38 -29.51 3.43
CA CYS A 345 -9.31 -30.70 2.60
C CYS A 345 -10.52 -30.85 1.65
N GLU A 346 -11.62 -30.13 1.89
CA GLU A 346 -12.86 -30.25 1.12
C GLU A 346 -13.10 -29.04 0.20
N LEU A 347 -12.81 -27.84 0.70
CA LEU A 347 -13.16 -26.57 0.06
C LEU A 347 -11.93 -25.69 -0.25
N SER A 348 -10.71 -26.25 -0.26
CA SER A 348 -9.53 -25.48 -0.69
C SER A 348 -9.72 -24.85 -2.07
N VAL A 349 -9.38 -23.56 -2.14
CA VAL A 349 -9.32 -22.80 -3.38
C VAL A 349 -7.86 -22.72 -3.80
N THR A 350 -7.60 -22.88 -5.09
CA THR A 350 -6.22 -22.85 -5.63
C THR A 350 -5.91 -21.55 -6.34
N GLU A 351 -6.92 -20.74 -6.63
CA GLU A 351 -6.78 -19.47 -7.32
C GLU A 351 -7.34 -18.35 -6.46
N VAL A 352 -6.65 -17.23 -6.46
CA VAL A 352 -7.12 -16.01 -5.80
C VAL A 352 -8.39 -15.52 -6.47
N VAL A 353 -9.41 -15.23 -5.66
CA VAL A 353 -10.59 -14.50 -6.10
C VAL A 353 -10.61 -13.14 -5.40
N CYS A 354 -10.31 -12.08 -6.14
CA CYS A 354 -10.47 -10.73 -5.64
C CYS A 354 -11.80 -10.12 -6.09
N TYR A 355 -12.77 -10.09 -5.19
CA TYR A 355 -14.02 -9.37 -5.44
C TYR A 355 -13.78 -7.87 -5.30
N LYS A 356 -13.76 -7.17 -6.44
CA LYS A 356 -13.78 -5.71 -6.43
C LYS A 356 -15.13 -5.26 -5.90
N VAL A 357 -15.17 -4.81 -4.65
CA VAL A 357 -16.32 -4.07 -4.16
C VAL A 357 -16.28 -2.73 -4.88
N HIS A 358 -17.19 -2.52 -5.84
CA HIS A 358 -17.38 -1.22 -6.46
C HIS A 358 -17.98 -0.25 -5.43
N MET A 359 -17.18 0.18 -4.46
CA MET A 359 -17.55 1.29 -3.60
C MET A 359 -17.36 2.56 -4.43
N HIS A 360 -18.46 3.09 -4.95
CA HIS A 360 -18.51 4.46 -5.45
C HIS A 360 -18.43 5.41 -4.25
N MET A 361 -17.26 5.49 -3.60
CA MET A 361 -16.97 6.60 -2.70
C MET A 361 -17.03 7.86 -3.56
N HIS A 362 -18.15 8.55 -3.43
CA HIS A 362 -18.47 9.75 -4.16
C HIS A 362 -17.32 10.74 -3.94
N MET A 363 -16.68 11.17 -5.04
CA MET A 363 -16.15 12.53 -5.05
C MET A 363 -17.28 13.43 -4.54
N PRO A 364 -17.07 14.26 -3.51
CA PRO A 364 -18.01 15.32 -3.24
C PRO A 364 -18.04 16.16 -4.52
N ALA A 365 -19.12 15.99 -5.28
CA ALA A 365 -19.47 16.92 -6.32
C ALA A 365 -19.44 18.29 -5.65
N LEU A 366 -18.56 19.16 -6.13
CA LEU A 366 -18.62 20.58 -5.88
C LEU A 366 -20.03 21.05 -6.23
N THR A 367 -20.91 21.14 -5.23
CA THR A 367 -22.20 21.84 -5.30
C THR A 367 -21.99 23.32 -5.07
#